data_AF-A0A4R0ZJI6-F1
#
_entry.id   AF-A0A4R0ZJI6-F1
#
_cell.length_a   1.000
_cell.length_b   1.000
_cell.length_c   1.000
_cell.angle_alpha   90.00
_cell.angle_beta   90.00
_cell.angle_gamma   90.00
#
_symmetry.space_group_name_H-M   'P 1'
#
loop_
_entity.id
_entity.type
_entity.pdbx_description
1 polymer ?
#
loop_
_entity_poly.entity_id
_entity_poly.type
_entity_poly.pdbx_seq_one_letter_code
_entity_poly.pdbx_strand_id
1 'polypeptide(L)'
;MPLWKKNLIIVWIGSFLTAASMSLVLPFLPLFIEELGVTNPDHVVTWSAVAFGATFLVAAIVSPLWGRLADQKGRKLMLIRASLGMAVVMFLIGFVQDVYQLVGLRLIMGAVSGFISAGITLVISQTPKEKSGWALGTLSTGGITGGLLGPLIGGLLADWIGLRPVFLFTGSALFVTFLITLLFVKEDFVPVARERLDSTKSIIASLRHPQLVFSLFLTTFLIQFSTQSIGPLLTLYVRELNPYTTSLAFIAGIVASAPGVAALLSAQHLGRLSDRHGPERILFWALIVYTAFLIPQAFVTSTTQLVMLRFGLGFATAALMPSVQSLLRKHTPSHATGRIFSYNQSAQFMGNLLGPLFGSQIVAHFGFSALFIVTGLIMLTNALLEKANVQVLLHPNTK
;
A
#
# COMPACT_ATOMS: atom_id res chain seq x y z
N MET A 1 -19.50 -12.81 -22.51
CA MET A 1 -18.76 -11.73 -21.80
C MET A 1 -17.40 -11.53 -22.47
N PRO A 2 -17.02 -10.30 -22.86
CA PRO A 2 -15.71 -9.99 -23.46
C PRO A 2 -14.53 -10.49 -22.61
N LEU A 3 -13.43 -10.87 -23.25
CA LEU A 3 -12.24 -11.41 -22.58
C LEU A 3 -11.73 -10.48 -21.47
N TRP A 4 -11.59 -9.18 -21.78
CA TRP A 4 -11.08 -8.20 -20.82
C TRP A 4 -11.96 -8.09 -19.56
N LYS A 5 -13.29 -8.26 -19.68
CA LYS A 5 -14.19 -8.29 -18.51
C LYS A 5 -13.97 -9.55 -17.66
N LYS A 6 -13.75 -10.71 -18.29
CA LYS A 6 -13.46 -11.96 -17.58
C LYS A 6 -12.17 -11.83 -16.79
N ASN A 7 -11.11 -11.38 -17.46
CA ASN A 7 -9.83 -11.15 -16.82
C ASN A 7 -9.91 -10.07 -15.73
N LEU A 8 -10.65 -8.98 -15.94
CA LEU A 8 -10.87 -7.97 -14.92
C LEU A 8 -11.43 -8.57 -13.63
N ILE A 9 -12.48 -9.41 -13.72
CA ILE A 9 -13.07 -10.04 -12.52
C ILE A 9 -12.05 -10.96 -11.84
N ILE A 10 -11.35 -11.80 -12.59
CA ILE A 10 -10.38 -12.74 -12.04
C ILE A 10 -9.22 -12.00 -11.34
N VAL A 11 -8.66 -10.99 -12.02
CA VAL A 11 -7.56 -10.18 -11.51
C VAL A 11 -8.03 -9.31 -10.34
N TRP A 12 -9.30 -8.89 -10.31
CA TRP A 12 -9.91 -8.21 -9.17
C TRP A 12 -9.96 -9.12 -7.95
N ILE A 13 -10.46 -10.35 -8.08
CA ILE A 13 -10.48 -11.34 -6.98
C ILE A 13 -9.05 -11.61 -6.50
N GLY A 14 -8.12 -11.84 -7.43
CA GLY A 14 -6.72 -12.06 -7.07
C GLY A 14 -6.07 -10.84 -6.40
N SER A 15 -6.38 -9.62 -6.84
CA SER A 15 -5.88 -8.39 -6.21
C SER A 15 -6.46 -8.21 -4.81
N PHE A 16 -7.74 -8.55 -4.61
CA PHE A 16 -8.39 -8.55 -3.30
C PHE A 16 -7.70 -9.54 -2.35
N LEU A 17 -7.57 -10.80 -2.74
CA LEU A 17 -6.95 -11.84 -1.90
C LEU A 17 -5.46 -11.54 -1.64
N THR A 18 -4.75 -11.01 -2.63
CA THR A 18 -3.35 -10.57 -2.49
C THR A 18 -3.22 -9.43 -1.50
N ALA A 19 -4.04 -8.38 -1.64
CA ALA A 19 -4.00 -7.23 -0.76
C ALA A 19 -4.45 -7.58 0.67
N ALA A 20 -5.48 -8.42 0.81
CA ALA A 20 -5.91 -8.95 2.09
C ALA A 20 -4.79 -9.73 2.76
N SER A 21 -4.11 -10.63 2.04
CA SER A 21 -3.00 -11.41 2.59
C SER A 21 -1.82 -10.53 3.00
N MET A 22 -1.47 -9.52 2.20
CA MET A 22 -0.38 -8.60 2.55
C MET A 22 -0.71 -7.72 3.77
N SER A 23 -1.94 -7.24 3.86
CA SER A 23 -2.39 -6.36 4.94
C SER A 23 -2.67 -7.12 6.24
N LEU A 24 -3.18 -8.34 6.13
CA LEU A 24 -3.49 -9.21 7.25
C LEU A 24 -2.27 -9.42 8.15
N VAL A 25 -1.06 -9.54 7.60
CA VAL A 25 0.14 -9.80 8.41
C VAL A 25 0.63 -8.54 9.15
N LEU A 26 0.26 -7.35 8.69
CA LEU A 26 0.86 -6.08 9.12
C LEU A 26 0.76 -5.83 10.63
N PRO A 27 -0.44 -5.84 11.26
CA PRO A 27 -0.55 -5.54 12.69
C PRO A 27 -0.07 -6.69 13.57
N PHE A 28 -0.09 -7.94 13.11
CA PHE A 28 0.20 -9.10 13.97
C PHE A 28 1.68 -9.50 13.98
N LEU A 29 2.49 -8.86 13.15
CA LEU A 29 3.92 -9.13 13.06
C LEU A 29 4.65 -9.03 14.42
N PRO A 30 4.37 -8.02 15.28
CA PRO A 30 4.97 -7.96 16.62
C PRO A 30 4.58 -9.15 17.49
N LEU A 31 3.30 -9.54 17.49
CA LEU A 31 2.82 -10.68 18.27
C LEU A 31 3.47 -11.99 17.80
N PHE A 32 3.62 -12.16 16.49
CA PHE A 32 4.26 -13.35 15.94
C PHE A 32 5.75 -13.39 16.28
N ILE A 33 6.43 -12.24 16.30
CA ILE A 33 7.84 -12.15 16.71
C ILE A 33 8.02 -12.51 18.19
N GLU A 34 7.07 -12.15 19.05
CA GLU A 34 7.04 -12.60 20.45
C GLU A 34 6.86 -14.13 20.56
N GLU A 35 5.96 -14.73 19.77
CA GLU A 35 5.82 -16.19 19.69
C GLU A 35 7.09 -16.92 19.22
N LEU A 36 7.96 -16.24 18.47
CA LEU A 36 9.26 -16.75 18.04
C LEU A 36 10.36 -16.59 19.11
N GLY A 37 10.01 -16.13 20.32
CA GLY A 37 10.91 -16.06 21.47
C GLY A 37 11.62 -14.72 21.66
N VAL A 38 11.29 -13.69 20.87
CA VAL A 38 11.82 -12.33 21.10
C VAL A 38 10.99 -11.66 22.19
N THR A 39 11.53 -11.60 23.41
CA THR A 39 10.80 -11.10 24.59
C THR A 39 11.06 -9.64 24.94
N ASN A 40 12.19 -9.07 24.49
CA ASN A 40 12.50 -7.68 24.75
C ASN A 40 11.64 -6.76 23.84
N PRO A 41 10.81 -5.85 24.40
CA PRO A 41 9.94 -4.96 23.63
C PRO A 41 10.65 -4.17 22.53
N ASP A 42 11.85 -3.65 22.80
CA ASP A 42 12.62 -2.86 21.83
C ASP A 42 13.05 -3.72 20.63
N HIS A 43 13.40 -4.97 20.90
CA HIS A 43 13.73 -5.95 19.86
C HIS A 43 12.49 -6.39 19.08
N VAL A 44 11.33 -6.53 19.71
CA VAL A 44 10.07 -6.84 19.01
C VAL A 44 9.73 -5.72 18.02
N VAL A 45 9.83 -4.46 18.45
CA VAL A 45 9.61 -3.27 17.63
C VAL A 45 10.60 -3.22 16.46
N THR A 46 11.89 -3.44 16.73
CA THR A 46 12.95 -3.42 15.72
C THR A 46 12.79 -4.55 14.70
N TRP A 47 12.58 -5.78 15.14
CA TRP A 47 12.40 -6.93 14.26
C TRP A 47 11.12 -6.82 13.43
N SER A 48 10.05 -6.23 13.97
CA SER A 48 8.82 -5.95 13.20
C SER A 48 9.11 -5.01 12.04
N ALA A 49 9.88 -3.95 12.28
CA ALA A 49 10.28 -3.01 11.25
C ALA A 49 11.24 -3.64 10.23
N VAL A 50 12.21 -4.44 10.66
CA VAL A 50 13.15 -5.16 9.79
C VAL A 50 12.41 -6.17 8.89
N ALA A 51 11.56 -7.02 9.46
CA ALA A 51 10.81 -8.04 8.72
C ALA A 51 9.85 -7.41 7.70
N PHE A 52 9.18 -6.31 8.06
CA PHE A 52 8.34 -5.59 7.11
C PHE A 52 9.16 -4.90 6.02
N GLY A 53 10.19 -4.14 6.41
CA GLY A 53 11.08 -3.44 5.50
C GLY A 53 11.77 -4.36 4.50
N ALA A 54 12.23 -5.54 4.95
CA ALA A 54 12.84 -6.57 4.11
C ALA A 54 12.00 -6.92 2.86
N THR A 55 10.67 -7.00 3.02
CA THR A 55 9.75 -7.27 1.90
C THR A 55 9.82 -6.16 0.85
N PHE A 56 9.76 -4.89 1.28
CA PHE A 56 9.73 -3.74 0.37
C PHE A 56 11.09 -3.41 -0.22
N LEU A 57 12.17 -3.65 0.53
CA LEU A 57 13.55 -3.51 0.02
C LEU A 57 13.75 -4.40 -1.21
N VAL A 58 13.44 -5.69 -1.09
CA VAL A 58 13.61 -6.63 -2.20
C VAL A 58 12.59 -6.35 -3.30
N ALA A 59 11.33 -6.02 -2.97
CA ALA A 59 10.34 -5.65 -3.98
C ALA A 59 10.77 -4.42 -4.80
N ALA A 60 11.39 -3.41 -4.18
CA ALA A 60 11.90 -2.23 -4.88
C ALA A 60 13.03 -2.59 -5.86
N ILE A 61 13.93 -3.49 -5.48
CA ILE A 61 15.06 -3.94 -6.31
C ILE A 61 14.57 -4.83 -7.46
N VAL A 62 13.66 -5.77 -7.19
CA VAL A 62 13.27 -6.82 -8.15
C VAL A 62 12.07 -6.39 -9.03
N SER A 63 11.23 -5.44 -8.60
CA SER A 63 10.06 -5.01 -9.40
C SER A 63 10.38 -4.54 -10.83
N PRO A 64 11.49 -3.83 -11.13
CA PRO A 64 11.82 -3.49 -12.52
C PRO A 64 12.20 -4.71 -13.35
N LEU A 65 12.81 -5.73 -12.74
CA LEU A 65 13.15 -6.99 -13.41
C LEU A 65 11.87 -7.73 -13.81
N TRP A 66 10.90 -7.80 -12.91
CA TRP A 66 9.59 -8.39 -13.22
C TRP A 66 8.85 -7.60 -14.28
N GLY A 67 8.91 -6.26 -14.26
CA GLY A 67 8.34 -5.40 -15.30
C GLY A 67 8.88 -5.76 -16.69
N ARG A 68 10.21 -5.87 -16.82
CA ARG A 68 10.88 -6.26 -18.08
C ARG A 68 10.54 -7.68 -18.51
N LEU A 69 10.55 -8.62 -17.57
CA LEU A 69 10.25 -10.02 -17.88
C LEU A 69 8.81 -10.18 -18.37
N ALA A 70 7.90 -9.40 -17.80
CA ALA A 70 6.51 -9.38 -18.19
C ALA A 70 6.27 -8.80 -19.58
N ASP A 71 7.06 -7.80 -20.00
CA ASP A 71 7.03 -7.28 -21.37
C ASP A 71 7.51 -8.32 -22.40
N GLN A 72 8.35 -9.27 -21.98
CA GLN A 72 8.94 -10.29 -22.85
C GLN A 72 8.18 -11.63 -22.85
N LYS A 73 7.61 -12.03 -21.70
CA LYS A 73 7.00 -13.36 -21.50
C LYS A 73 5.49 -13.31 -21.23
N GLY A 74 4.90 -12.12 -21.28
CA GLY A 74 3.49 -11.91 -20.96
C GLY A 74 3.21 -11.69 -19.48
N ARG A 75 2.09 -11.03 -19.22
CA ARG A 75 1.62 -10.60 -17.89
C ARG A 75 0.94 -11.73 -17.13
N LYS A 76 0.28 -12.68 -17.82
CA LYS A 76 -0.32 -13.88 -17.22
C LYS A 76 0.71 -14.69 -16.45
N LEU A 77 1.87 -14.93 -17.05
CA LEU A 77 2.94 -15.70 -16.39
C LEU A 77 3.43 -15.01 -15.12
N MET A 78 3.47 -13.68 -15.10
CA MET A 78 3.84 -12.93 -13.90
C MET A 78 2.82 -13.04 -12.78
N LEU A 79 1.52 -13.04 -13.11
CA LEU A 79 0.46 -13.25 -12.13
C LEU A 79 0.53 -14.65 -11.51
N ILE A 80 0.74 -15.68 -12.33
CA ILE A 80 0.89 -17.08 -11.90
C ILE A 80 2.11 -17.23 -10.98
N ARG A 81 3.28 -16.72 -11.40
CA ARG A 81 4.50 -16.74 -10.59
C ARG A 81 4.29 -16.03 -9.24
N ALA A 82 3.70 -14.83 -9.28
CA ALA A 82 3.54 -14.04 -8.07
C ALA A 82 2.60 -14.69 -7.07
N SER A 83 1.43 -15.15 -7.53
CA SER A 83 0.46 -15.83 -6.67
C SER A 83 1.00 -17.13 -6.08
N LEU A 84 1.65 -17.99 -6.88
CA LEU A 84 2.24 -19.24 -6.40
C LEU A 84 3.38 -18.99 -5.41
N GLY A 85 4.33 -18.12 -5.78
CA GLY A 85 5.47 -17.81 -4.93
C GLY A 85 5.05 -17.22 -3.59
N MET A 86 4.10 -16.28 -3.61
CA MET A 86 3.54 -15.71 -2.38
C MET A 86 2.79 -16.75 -1.54
N ALA A 87 2.04 -17.67 -2.16
CA ALA A 87 1.35 -18.75 -1.46
C ALA A 87 2.35 -19.67 -0.72
N VAL A 88 3.39 -20.13 -1.42
CA VAL A 88 4.44 -20.98 -0.84
C VAL A 88 5.13 -20.29 0.32
N VAL A 89 5.55 -19.03 0.14
CA VAL A 89 6.21 -18.26 1.20
C VAL A 89 5.30 -18.08 2.42
N MET A 90 4.00 -17.80 2.22
CA MET A 90 3.05 -17.68 3.33
C MET A 90 2.87 -19.00 4.10
N PHE A 91 2.79 -20.14 3.40
CA PHE A 91 2.79 -21.44 4.08
C PHE A 91 4.06 -21.64 4.90
N LEU A 92 5.24 -21.37 4.33
CA LEU A 92 6.51 -21.52 5.04
C LEU A 92 6.61 -20.62 6.27
N ILE A 93 6.07 -19.39 6.23
CA ILE A 93 6.05 -18.48 7.39
C ILE A 93 5.31 -19.11 8.57
N GLY A 94 4.23 -19.86 8.34
CA GLY A 94 3.49 -20.55 9.40
C GLY A 94 4.32 -21.58 10.20
N PHE A 95 5.39 -22.11 9.60
CA PHE A 95 6.28 -23.11 10.20
C PHE A 95 7.58 -22.55 10.75
N VAL A 96 7.79 -21.24 10.68
CA VAL A 96 9.01 -20.58 11.17
C VAL A 96 9.21 -20.81 12.67
N GLN A 97 10.46 -21.00 13.08
CA GLN A 97 10.84 -21.22 14.48
C GLN A 97 11.63 -20.07 15.10
N ASP A 98 12.22 -19.19 14.30
CA ASP A 98 12.98 -18.04 14.77
C ASP A 98 12.80 -16.81 13.87
N VAL A 99 13.17 -15.63 14.39
CA VAL A 99 12.97 -14.36 13.69
C VAL A 99 13.81 -14.21 12.43
N TYR A 100 14.96 -14.88 12.33
CA TYR A 100 15.83 -14.81 11.14
C TYR A 100 15.21 -15.55 9.96
N GLN A 101 14.60 -16.72 10.20
CA GLN A 101 13.81 -17.43 9.19
C GLN A 101 12.63 -16.57 8.70
N LEU A 102 11.93 -15.88 9.60
CA LEU A 102 10.86 -14.95 9.23
C LEU A 102 11.39 -13.87 8.29
N VAL A 103 12.48 -13.21 8.64
CA VAL A 103 13.09 -12.15 7.81
C VAL A 103 13.56 -12.70 6.47
N GLY A 104 14.18 -13.88 6.45
CA GLY A 104 14.58 -14.57 5.20
C GLY A 104 13.40 -14.82 4.28
N LEU A 105 12.29 -15.35 4.80
CA LEU A 105 11.07 -15.54 4.03
C LEU A 105 10.43 -14.21 3.59
N ARG A 106 10.55 -13.14 4.37
CA ARG A 106 10.10 -11.79 3.96
C ARG A 106 10.93 -11.20 2.83
N LEU A 107 12.24 -11.44 2.79
CA LEU A 107 13.07 -11.08 1.64
C LEU A 107 12.59 -11.81 0.38
N ILE A 108 12.36 -13.13 0.49
CA ILE A 108 11.83 -13.94 -0.62
C ILE A 108 10.45 -13.45 -1.03
N MET A 109 9.58 -13.09 -0.07
CA MET A 109 8.25 -12.52 -0.32
C MET A 109 8.34 -11.29 -1.22
N GLY A 110 9.27 -10.38 -0.94
CA GLY A 110 9.54 -9.21 -1.77
C GLY A 110 9.92 -9.58 -3.21
N ALA A 111 10.78 -10.59 -3.38
CA ALA A 111 11.20 -11.08 -4.70
C ALA A 111 10.05 -11.76 -5.46
N VAL A 112 9.16 -12.48 -4.79
CA VAL A 112 8.04 -13.17 -5.46
C VAL A 112 6.80 -12.27 -5.67
N SER A 113 6.74 -11.10 -5.05
CA SER A 113 5.62 -10.15 -5.13
C SER A 113 5.39 -9.57 -6.55
N GLY A 114 4.40 -8.67 -6.67
CA GLY A 114 4.13 -7.93 -7.92
C GLY A 114 2.82 -8.28 -8.62
N PHE A 115 1.95 -9.09 -8.00
CA PHE A 115 0.66 -9.50 -8.58
C PHE A 115 -0.21 -8.31 -8.99
N ILE A 116 -0.45 -7.35 -8.08
CA ILE A 116 -1.33 -6.19 -8.32
C ILE A 116 -0.83 -5.36 -9.50
N SER A 117 0.49 -5.08 -9.56
CA SER A 117 1.09 -4.31 -10.65
C SER A 117 0.95 -5.03 -12.00
N ALA A 118 1.27 -6.33 -12.06
CA ALA A 118 1.07 -7.13 -13.28
C ALA A 118 -0.40 -7.18 -13.71
N GLY A 119 -1.32 -7.23 -12.74
CA GLY A 119 -2.76 -7.25 -12.96
C GLY A 119 -3.29 -5.95 -13.56
N ILE A 120 -2.85 -4.80 -13.03
CA ILE A 120 -3.15 -3.48 -13.59
C ILE A 120 -2.75 -3.43 -15.07
N THR A 121 -1.51 -3.85 -15.39
CA THR A 121 -1.02 -3.80 -16.76
C THR A 121 -1.77 -4.75 -17.70
N LEU A 122 -2.07 -5.98 -17.27
CA LEU A 122 -2.84 -6.95 -18.06
C LEU A 122 -4.26 -6.43 -18.36
N VAL A 123 -4.92 -5.86 -17.36
CA VAL A 123 -6.27 -5.32 -17.52
C VAL A 123 -6.25 -4.11 -18.46
N ILE A 124 -5.29 -3.21 -18.29
CA ILE A 124 -5.16 -2.02 -19.15
C ILE A 124 -4.89 -2.41 -20.61
N SER A 125 -4.01 -3.39 -20.88
CA SER A 125 -3.64 -3.77 -22.24
C SER A 125 -4.81 -4.39 -23.03
N GLN A 126 -5.78 -4.98 -22.34
CA GLN A 126 -6.93 -5.64 -22.96
C GLN A 126 -8.21 -4.80 -22.95
N THR A 127 -8.26 -3.75 -22.14
CA THR A 127 -9.46 -2.91 -21.99
C THR A 127 -9.47 -1.84 -23.10
N PRO A 128 -10.61 -1.63 -23.79
CA PRO A 128 -10.76 -0.52 -24.74
C PRO A 128 -10.41 0.83 -24.08
N LYS A 129 -9.77 1.73 -24.84
CA LYS A 129 -9.23 3.00 -24.32
C LYS A 129 -10.27 3.84 -23.57
N GLU A 130 -11.52 3.79 -24.03
CA GLU A 130 -12.65 4.54 -23.47
C GLU A 130 -13.09 3.98 -22.11
N LYS A 131 -12.77 2.71 -21.82
CA LYS A 131 -13.18 1.99 -20.60
C LYS A 131 -12.03 1.73 -19.63
N SER A 132 -10.80 2.08 -19.98
CA SER A 132 -9.61 1.84 -19.15
C SER A 132 -9.72 2.48 -17.77
N GLY A 133 -10.30 3.68 -17.67
CA GLY A 133 -10.53 4.35 -16.39
C GLY A 133 -11.49 3.59 -15.47
N TRP A 134 -12.61 3.11 -16.03
CA TRP A 134 -13.58 2.29 -15.29
C TRP A 134 -12.95 0.96 -14.85
N ALA A 135 -12.25 0.27 -15.75
CA ALA A 135 -11.62 -1.02 -15.43
C ALA A 135 -10.53 -0.87 -14.35
N LEU A 136 -9.71 0.17 -14.43
CA LEU A 136 -8.69 0.47 -13.41
C LEU A 136 -9.34 0.86 -12.08
N GLY A 137 -10.37 1.69 -12.10
CA GLY A 137 -11.15 2.05 -10.92
C GLY A 137 -11.73 0.80 -10.24
N THR A 138 -12.40 -0.06 -11.00
CA THR A 138 -12.90 -1.34 -10.50
C THR A 138 -11.76 -2.19 -9.94
N LEU A 139 -10.66 -2.39 -10.67
CA LEU A 139 -9.54 -3.20 -10.21
C LEU A 139 -8.96 -2.70 -8.88
N SER A 140 -8.77 -1.38 -8.75
CA SER A 140 -8.29 -0.75 -7.52
C SER A 140 -9.20 -0.98 -6.33
N THR A 141 -10.53 -1.07 -6.52
CA THR A 141 -11.45 -1.40 -5.41
C THR A 141 -11.14 -2.77 -4.81
N GLY A 142 -10.68 -3.75 -5.61
CA GLY A 142 -10.31 -5.07 -5.11
C GLY A 142 -9.11 -4.97 -4.17
N GLY A 143 -8.03 -4.33 -4.63
CA GLY A 143 -6.82 -4.11 -3.82
C GLY A 143 -7.08 -3.27 -2.56
N ILE A 144 -7.85 -2.19 -2.69
CA ILE A 144 -8.24 -1.36 -1.54
C ILE A 144 -9.05 -2.21 -0.57
N THR A 145 -10.21 -2.75 -0.97
CA THR A 145 -11.09 -3.51 -0.06
C THR A 145 -10.36 -4.69 0.60
N GLY A 146 -9.50 -5.40 -0.14
CA GLY A 146 -8.67 -6.46 0.43
C GLY A 146 -7.73 -5.94 1.51
N GLY A 147 -6.99 -4.87 1.22
CA GLY A 147 -6.12 -4.21 2.19
C GLY A 147 -6.85 -3.72 3.45
N LEU A 148 -8.12 -3.37 3.33
CA LEU A 148 -8.92 -2.88 4.44
C LEU A 148 -9.55 -3.99 5.28
N LEU A 149 -10.05 -5.05 4.65
CA LEU A 149 -10.68 -6.16 5.36
C LEU A 149 -9.66 -7.17 5.89
N GLY A 150 -8.44 -7.19 5.34
CA GLY A 150 -7.37 -8.11 5.72
C GLY A 150 -7.07 -8.12 7.22
N PRO A 151 -6.76 -6.97 7.85
CA PRO A 151 -6.49 -6.90 9.29
C PRO A 151 -7.67 -7.33 10.15
N LEU A 152 -8.90 -6.95 9.80
CA LEU A 152 -10.11 -7.32 10.53
C LEU A 152 -10.33 -8.85 10.52
N ILE A 153 -10.29 -9.47 9.34
CA ILE A 153 -10.43 -10.93 9.18
C ILE A 153 -9.26 -11.63 9.86
N GLY A 154 -8.04 -11.11 9.70
CA GLY A 154 -6.83 -11.65 10.29
C GLY A 154 -6.84 -11.64 11.80
N GLY A 155 -7.29 -10.56 12.42
CA GLY A 155 -7.36 -10.43 13.87
C GLY A 155 -8.41 -11.37 14.46
N LEU A 156 -9.55 -11.52 13.79
CA LEU A 156 -10.57 -12.49 14.18
C LEU A 156 -10.05 -13.92 14.11
N LEU A 157 -9.38 -14.29 13.00
CA LEU A 157 -8.78 -15.61 12.86
C LEU A 157 -7.65 -15.82 13.88
N ALA A 158 -6.82 -14.82 14.12
CA ALA A 158 -5.71 -14.91 15.07
C ALA A 158 -6.19 -15.19 16.50
N ASP A 159 -7.26 -14.53 16.96
CA ASP A 159 -7.81 -14.78 18.29
C ASP A 159 -8.51 -16.15 18.39
N TRP A 160 -9.05 -16.69 17.29
CA TRP A 160 -9.81 -17.96 17.30
C TRP A 160 -8.95 -19.19 17.10
N ILE A 161 -8.01 -19.14 16.16
CA ILE A 161 -7.21 -20.29 15.73
C ILE A 161 -5.70 -20.06 15.92
N GLY A 162 -5.28 -18.94 16.50
CA GLY A 162 -3.88 -18.58 16.72
C GLY A 162 -3.21 -17.97 15.49
N LEU A 163 -2.00 -17.39 15.66
CA LEU A 163 -1.29 -16.66 14.59
C LEU A 163 -0.79 -17.57 13.47
N ARG A 164 -0.21 -18.73 13.80
CA ARG A 164 0.38 -19.65 12.80
C ARG A 164 -0.65 -20.13 11.76
N PRO A 165 -1.85 -20.61 12.14
CA PRO A 165 -2.86 -21.01 11.16
C PRO A 165 -3.35 -19.88 10.25
N VAL A 166 -3.30 -18.62 10.70
CA VAL A 166 -3.63 -17.48 9.85
C VAL A 166 -2.71 -17.40 8.62
N PHE A 167 -1.40 -17.69 8.76
CA PHE A 167 -0.47 -17.75 7.63
C PHE A 167 -0.78 -18.90 6.66
N LEU A 168 -1.23 -20.05 7.18
CA LEU A 168 -1.65 -21.18 6.34
C LEU A 168 -2.95 -20.84 5.58
N PHE A 169 -3.88 -20.16 6.22
CA PHE A 169 -5.12 -19.70 5.60
C PHE A 169 -4.86 -18.68 4.49
N THR A 170 -3.98 -17.70 4.71
CA THR A 170 -3.60 -16.74 3.66
C THR A 170 -2.82 -17.41 2.53
N GLY A 171 -1.91 -18.33 2.84
CA GLY A 171 -1.23 -19.17 1.84
C GLY A 171 -2.22 -19.93 0.97
N SER A 172 -3.26 -20.50 1.56
CA SER A 172 -4.33 -21.20 0.85
C SER A 172 -5.14 -20.26 -0.05
N ALA A 173 -5.50 -19.07 0.43
CA ALA A 173 -6.21 -18.06 -0.37
C ALA A 173 -5.38 -17.58 -1.58
N LEU A 174 -4.07 -17.41 -1.41
CA LEU A 174 -3.15 -17.09 -2.49
C LEU A 174 -2.97 -18.27 -3.46
N PHE A 175 -2.99 -19.51 -2.96
CA PHE A 175 -2.95 -20.70 -3.82
C PHE A 175 -4.23 -20.83 -4.66
N VAL A 176 -5.40 -20.51 -4.09
CA VAL A 176 -6.64 -20.39 -4.86
C VAL A 176 -6.52 -19.29 -5.91
N THR A 177 -5.93 -18.14 -5.57
CA THR A 177 -5.64 -17.08 -6.55
C THR A 177 -4.76 -17.57 -7.69
N PHE A 178 -3.75 -18.39 -7.39
CA PHE A 178 -2.91 -19.04 -8.39
C PHE A 178 -3.71 -19.97 -9.30
N LEU A 179 -4.53 -20.86 -8.74
CA LEU A 179 -5.35 -21.79 -9.52
C LEU A 179 -6.33 -21.04 -10.45
N ILE A 180 -7.03 -20.03 -9.92
CA ILE A 180 -7.97 -19.24 -10.72
C ILE A 180 -7.22 -18.49 -11.83
N THR A 181 -6.05 -17.92 -11.53
CA THR A 181 -5.23 -17.22 -12.52
C THR A 181 -4.72 -18.18 -13.61
N LEU A 182 -4.22 -19.35 -13.21
CA LEU A 182 -3.68 -20.37 -14.11
C LEU A 182 -4.74 -20.84 -15.11
N LEU A 183 -5.92 -21.18 -14.60
CA LEU A 183 -7.00 -21.82 -15.35
C LEU A 183 -7.83 -20.82 -16.18
N PHE A 184 -8.12 -19.63 -15.64
CA PHE A 184 -9.12 -18.75 -16.24
C PHE A 184 -8.59 -17.47 -16.87
N VAL A 185 -7.40 -16.97 -16.48
CA VAL A 185 -6.82 -15.80 -17.15
C VAL A 185 -6.31 -16.22 -18.53
N LYS A 186 -6.70 -15.47 -19.56
CA LYS A 186 -6.15 -15.64 -20.92
C LYS A 186 -5.49 -14.36 -21.39
N GLU A 187 -4.36 -14.48 -22.06
CA GLU A 187 -3.63 -13.33 -22.58
C GLU A 187 -3.24 -13.61 -24.03
N ASP A 188 -3.70 -12.76 -24.93
CA ASP A 188 -3.21 -12.71 -26.30
C ASP A 188 -1.94 -11.85 -26.29
N PHE A 189 -0.82 -12.50 -25.99
CA PHE A 189 0.46 -11.81 -25.80
C PHE A 189 1.12 -11.47 -27.13
N VAL A 190 1.36 -10.18 -27.36
CA VAL A 190 2.22 -9.69 -28.44
C VAL A 190 3.46 -9.05 -27.80
N PRO A 191 4.67 -9.57 -28.05
CA PRO A 191 5.90 -9.00 -27.50
C PRO A 191 6.07 -7.53 -27.90
N VAL A 192 6.37 -6.67 -26.93
CA VAL A 192 6.66 -5.26 -27.21
C VAL A 192 8.10 -5.14 -27.72
N ALA A 193 8.29 -4.63 -28.94
CA ALA A 193 9.62 -4.40 -29.50
C ALA A 193 10.41 -3.36 -28.69
N ARG A 194 11.68 -3.67 -28.41
CA ARG A 194 12.58 -2.95 -27.49
C ARG A 194 12.96 -1.53 -27.95
N GLU A 195 12.74 -1.21 -29.22
CA GLU A 195 13.25 -0.01 -29.90
C GLU A 195 12.49 1.30 -29.63
N ARG A 196 11.39 1.29 -28.88
CA ARG A 196 10.55 2.51 -28.65
C ARG A 196 10.60 3.09 -27.23
N LEU A 197 11.56 2.70 -26.40
CA LEU A 197 11.64 3.22 -25.03
C LEU A 197 12.43 4.52 -24.98
N ASP A 198 11.72 5.65 -24.83
CA ASP A 198 12.35 6.94 -24.60
C ASP A 198 13.30 6.90 -23.39
N SER A 199 14.47 7.52 -23.55
CA SER A 199 15.45 7.66 -22.47
C SER A 199 14.86 8.43 -21.29
N THR A 200 15.22 8.07 -20.05
CA THR A 200 14.79 8.77 -18.83
C THR A 200 15.02 10.29 -18.92
N LYS A 201 16.14 10.71 -19.52
CA LYS A 201 16.47 12.13 -19.71
C LYS A 201 15.50 12.83 -20.66
N SER A 202 15.13 12.18 -21.76
CA SER A 202 14.16 12.70 -22.73
C SER A 202 12.77 12.82 -22.11
N ILE A 203 12.37 11.84 -21.29
CA ILE A 203 11.09 11.86 -20.57
C ILE A 203 11.04 13.04 -19.59
N ILE A 204 12.09 13.25 -18.78
CA ILE A 204 12.14 14.38 -17.83
C ILE A 204 12.12 15.71 -18.59
N ALA A 205 12.85 15.83 -19.70
CA ALA A 205 12.86 17.03 -20.55
C ALA A 205 11.50 17.31 -21.22
N SER A 206 10.68 16.28 -21.44
CA SER A 206 9.33 16.42 -22.01
C SER A 206 8.28 16.96 -21.03
N LEU A 207 8.60 17.03 -19.72
CA LEU A 207 7.68 17.50 -18.69
C LEU A 207 7.57 19.02 -18.73
N ARG A 208 6.34 19.53 -18.79
CA ARG A 208 6.09 20.99 -18.70
C ARG A 208 6.47 21.56 -17.33
N HIS A 209 6.23 20.81 -16.27
CA HIS A 209 6.49 21.22 -14.88
C HIS A 209 7.21 20.08 -14.12
N PRO A 210 8.50 19.83 -14.36
CA PRO A 210 9.23 18.74 -13.72
C PRO A 210 9.26 18.90 -12.19
N GLN A 211 9.36 20.13 -11.68
CA GLN A 211 9.37 20.42 -10.24
C GLN A 211 8.10 19.93 -9.54
N LEU A 212 6.93 20.15 -10.14
CA LEU A 212 5.65 19.65 -9.62
C LEU A 212 5.62 18.12 -9.60
N VAL A 213 6.06 17.48 -10.69
CA VAL A 213 6.08 16.01 -10.79
C VAL A 213 7.00 15.39 -9.72
N PHE A 214 8.18 15.97 -9.51
CA PHE A 214 9.08 15.54 -8.42
C PHE A 214 8.48 15.79 -7.04
N SER A 215 7.79 16.92 -6.84
CA SER A 215 7.09 17.16 -5.58
C SER A 215 6.00 16.11 -5.34
N LEU A 216 5.24 15.70 -6.36
CA LEU A 216 4.22 14.66 -6.23
C LEU A 216 4.81 13.28 -5.89
N PHE A 217 6.03 12.98 -6.35
CA PHE A 217 6.77 11.79 -5.89
C PHE A 217 7.13 11.90 -4.41
N LEU A 218 7.61 13.07 -3.97
CA LEU A 218 7.88 13.32 -2.56
C LEU A 218 6.60 13.21 -1.72
N THR A 219 5.49 13.77 -2.18
CA THR A 219 4.18 13.67 -1.54
C THR A 219 3.73 12.21 -1.40
N THR A 220 3.86 11.40 -2.46
CA THR A 220 3.59 9.95 -2.39
C THR A 220 4.50 9.26 -1.37
N PHE A 221 5.79 9.56 -1.40
CA PHE A 221 6.75 9.02 -0.43
C PHE A 221 6.32 9.36 1.00
N LEU A 222 6.01 10.62 1.29
CA LEU A 222 5.61 11.08 2.62
C LEU A 222 4.28 10.44 3.07
N ILE A 223 3.27 10.36 2.20
CA ILE A 223 1.99 9.72 2.53
C ILE A 223 2.21 8.27 2.96
N GLN A 224 3.01 7.51 2.21
CA GLN A 224 3.30 6.12 2.52
C GLN A 224 4.21 5.95 3.73
N PHE A 225 5.23 6.79 3.84
CA PHE A 225 6.12 6.84 4.99
C PHE A 225 5.32 7.02 6.28
N SER A 226 4.42 8.01 6.30
CA SER A 226 3.55 8.30 7.44
C SER A 226 2.51 7.21 7.72
N THR A 227 1.96 6.59 6.69
CA THR A 227 0.99 5.49 6.87
C THR A 227 1.69 4.26 7.43
N GLN A 228 2.88 3.94 6.91
CA GLN A 228 3.62 2.73 7.29
C GLN A 228 4.47 2.90 8.55
N SER A 229 4.76 4.11 9.01
CA SER A 229 5.43 4.30 10.31
C SER A 229 4.58 3.83 11.48
N ILE A 230 3.25 3.85 11.33
CA ILE A 230 2.32 3.52 12.40
C ILE A 230 1.71 2.12 12.21
N GLY A 231 1.47 1.69 10.97
CA GLY A 231 0.78 0.44 10.64
C GLY A 231 1.25 -0.80 11.42
N PRO A 232 2.55 -1.17 11.38
CA PRO A 232 3.08 -2.35 12.08
C PRO A 232 3.03 -2.26 13.62
N LEU A 233 3.02 -1.04 14.16
CA LEU A 233 3.12 -0.79 15.61
C LEU A 233 1.75 -0.64 16.28
N LEU A 234 0.67 -0.67 15.49
CA LEU A 234 -0.70 -0.51 15.97
C LEU A 234 -1.09 -1.49 17.08
N THR A 235 -0.71 -2.75 16.94
CA THR A 235 -1.04 -3.77 17.95
C THR A 235 -0.36 -3.51 19.27
N LEU A 236 0.89 -3.05 19.23
CA LEU A 236 1.62 -2.65 20.44
C LEU A 236 0.97 -1.42 21.09
N TYR A 237 0.51 -0.46 20.28
CA TYR A 237 -0.20 0.70 20.82
C TYR A 237 -1.55 0.33 21.45
N VAL A 238 -2.30 -0.58 20.82
CA VAL A 238 -3.55 -1.11 21.40
C VAL A 238 -3.29 -1.84 22.71
N ARG A 239 -2.20 -2.60 22.82
CA ARG A 239 -1.79 -3.26 24.06
C ARG A 239 -1.47 -2.25 25.16
N GLU A 240 -0.79 -1.14 24.84
CA GLU A 240 -0.50 -0.09 25.81
C GLU A 240 -1.78 0.58 26.33
N LEU A 241 -2.75 0.83 25.46
CA LEU A 241 -4.04 1.43 25.82
C LEU A 241 -4.98 0.46 26.56
N ASN A 242 -4.84 -0.85 26.33
CA ASN A 242 -5.67 -1.86 26.97
C ASN A 242 -4.85 -3.13 27.30
N PRO A 243 -4.04 -3.10 28.38
CA PRO A 243 -3.11 -4.18 28.70
C PRO A 243 -3.77 -5.53 29.04
N TYR A 244 -5.02 -5.50 29.49
CA TYR A 244 -5.75 -6.67 29.98
C TYR A 244 -6.71 -7.29 28.95
N THR A 245 -6.68 -6.83 27.70
CA THR A 245 -7.59 -7.33 26.68
C THR A 245 -7.25 -8.77 26.27
N THR A 246 -8.26 -9.64 26.25
CA THR A 246 -8.15 -11.02 25.75
C THR A 246 -8.22 -11.11 24.23
N SER A 247 -8.65 -10.04 23.56
CA SER A 247 -8.87 -10.01 22.10
C SER A 247 -7.97 -8.98 21.42
N LEU A 248 -6.68 -9.02 21.76
CA LEU A 248 -5.71 -8.02 21.30
C LEU A 248 -5.60 -8.00 19.78
N ALA A 249 -5.55 -9.16 19.11
CA ALA A 249 -5.41 -9.22 17.67
C ALA A 249 -6.69 -8.73 16.97
N PHE A 250 -7.88 -9.13 17.43
CA PHE A 250 -9.12 -8.65 16.84
C PHE A 250 -9.29 -7.14 16.97
N ILE A 251 -9.02 -6.56 18.15
CA ILE A 251 -9.10 -5.11 18.37
C ILE A 251 -8.07 -4.37 17.51
N ALA A 252 -6.83 -4.85 17.45
CA ALA A 252 -5.82 -4.25 16.57
C ALA A 252 -6.22 -4.33 15.08
N GLY A 253 -6.87 -5.43 14.68
CA GLY A 253 -7.49 -5.58 13.37
C GLY A 253 -8.55 -4.51 13.10
N ILE A 254 -9.46 -4.26 14.05
CA ILE A 254 -10.47 -3.18 13.97
C ILE A 254 -9.78 -1.82 13.81
N VAL A 255 -8.79 -1.51 14.65
CA VAL A 255 -8.06 -0.22 14.58
C VAL A 255 -7.37 -0.03 13.23
N ALA A 256 -6.72 -1.07 12.71
CA ALA A 256 -6.03 -1.05 11.43
C ALA A 256 -6.99 -0.91 10.23
N SER A 257 -8.17 -1.53 10.33
CA SER A 257 -9.20 -1.52 9.27
C SER A 257 -10.09 -0.27 9.27
N ALA A 258 -10.20 0.44 10.40
CA ALA A 258 -11.10 1.60 10.55
C ALA A 258 -10.91 2.70 9.50
N PRO A 259 -9.68 3.15 9.15
CA PRO A 259 -9.49 4.13 8.09
C PRO A 259 -9.98 3.61 6.73
N GLY A 260 -9.88 2.31 6.52
CA GLY A 260 -10.36 1.67 5.32
C GLY A 260 -11.85 1.77 5.12
N VAL A 261 -12.61 1.41 6.14
CA VAL A 261 -14.07 1.43 6.07
C VAL A 261 -14.55 2.84 5.74
N ALA A 262 -14.02 3.86 6.42
CA ALA A 262 -14.32 5.26 6.09
C ALA A 262 -13.88 5.65 4.68
N ALA A 263 -12.73 5.15 4.21
CA ALA A 263 -12.25 5.44 2.88
C ALA A 263 -13.16 4.84 1.79
N LEU A 264 -13.68 3.61 1.98
CA LEU A 264 -14.63 2.99 1.06
C LEU A 264 -15.95 3.76 0.97
N LEU A 265 -16.48 4.21 2.12
CA LEU A 265 -17.71 4.99 2.19
C LEU A 265 -17.57 6.36 1.51
N SER A 266 -16.38 6.96 1.58
CA SER A 266 -16.14 8.33 1.11
C SER A 266 -15.50 8.42 -0.28
N ALA A 267 -14.91 7.35 -0.82
CA ALA A 267 -14.18 7.35 -2.09
C ALA A 267 -14.99 7.92 -3.27
N GLN A 268 -16.27 7.56 -3.40
CA GLN A 268 -17.13 8.06 -4.49
C GLN A 268 -17.40 9.56 -4.36
N HIS A 269 -17.69 10.03 -3.15
CA HIS A 269 -18.01 11.42 -2.87
C HIS A 269 -16.79 12.31 -3.06
N LEU A 270 -15.64 11.89 -2.53
CA LEU A 270 -14.37 12.63 -2.64
C LEU A 270 -13.82 12.62 -4.07
N GLY A 271 -14.03 11.53 -4.83
CA GLY A 271 -13.72 11.49 -6.26
C GLY A 271 -14.50 12.56 -7.05
N ARG A 272 -15.82 12.64 -6.85
CA ARG A 272 -16.66 13.69 -7.47
C ARG A 272 -16.25 15.09 -7.02
N LEU A 273 -15.87 15.24 -5.75
CA LEU A 273 -15.41 16.52 -5.23
C LEU A 273 -14.09 16.96 -5.86
N SER A 274 -13.17 16.01 -6.09
CA SER A 274 -11.90 16.20 -6.82
C SER A 274 -12.15 16.60 -8.28
N ASP A 275 -13.10 15.97 -8.96
CA ASP A 275 -13.45 16.32 -10.33
C ASP A 275 -14.05 17.74 -10.43
N ARG A 276 -14.82 18.17 -9.42
CA ARG A 276 -15.48 19.49 -9.40
C ARG A 276 -14.56 20.64 -8.95
N HIS A 277 -13.76 20.42 -7.91
CA HIS A 277 -12.97 21.49 -7.27
C HIS A 277 -11.48 21.43 -7.62
N GLY A 278 -11.06 20.41 -8.37
CA GLY A 278 -9.69 20.20 -8.79
C GLY A 278 -8.89 19.34 -7.79
N PRO A 279 -8.07 18.39 -8.29
CA PRO A 279 -7.29 17.48 -7.45
C PRO A 279 -6.23 18.18 -6.60
N GLU A 280 -5.72 19.34 -7.03
CA GLU A 280 -4.79 20.20 -6.28
C GLU A 280 -5.37 20.62 -4.91
N ARG A 281 -6.59 21.17 -4.90
CA ARG A 281 -7.24 21.66 -3.69
C ARG A 281 -7.65 20.51 -2.77
N ILE A 282 -8.15 19.42 -3.35
CA ILE A 282 -8.54 18.24 -2.60
C ILE A 282 -7.35 17.56 -1.94
N LEU A 283 -6.20 17.47 -2.62
CA LEU A 283 -4.97 16.95 -2.03
C LEU A 283 -4.53 17.77 -0.82
N PHE A 284 -4.50 19.10 -0.95
CA PHE A 284 -4.14 20.01 0.15
C PHE A 284 -5.05 19.81 1.37
N TRP A 285 -6.37 19.88 1.18
CA TRP A 285 -7.30 19.73 2.29
C TRP A 285 -7.30 18.32 2.88
N ALA A 286 -7.12 17.29 2.06
CA ALA A 286 -6.98 15.92 2.56
C ALA A 286 -5.74 15.79 3.46
N LEU A 287 -4.60 16.40 3.13
CA LEU A 287 -3.41 16.38 4.00
C LEU A 287 -3.64 17.12 5.32
N ILE A 288 -4.36 18.24 5.31
CA ILE A 288 -4.75 18.97 6.53
C ILE A 288 -5.69 18.12 7.40
N VAL A 289 -6.74 17.54 6.81
CA VAL A 289 -7.69 16.68 7.54
C VAL A 289 -7.00 15.43 8.08
N TYR A 290 -6.09 14.82 7.30
CA TYR A 290 -5.27 13.69 7.75
C TYR A 290 -4.47 14.07 9.00
N THR A 291 -3.81 15.23 8.98
CA THR A 291 -3.05 15.75 10.13
C THR A 291 -3.94 16.01 11.35
N ALA A 292 -5.11 16.62 11.13
CA ALA A 292 -6.07 16.95 12.18
C ALA A 292 -6.63 15.72 12.90
N PHE A 293 -6.78 14.59 12.21
CA PHE A 293 -7.15 13.31 12.84
C PHE A 293 -5.96 12.50 13.34
N LEU A 294 -4.75 12.77 12.85
CA LEU A 294 -3.56 12.03 13.24
C LEU A 294 -2.98 12.51 14.57
N ILE A 295 -2.80 13.82 14.75
CA ILE A 295 -2.15 14.37 15.98
C ILE A 295 -2.93 14.02 17.25
N PRO A 296 -4.27 14.10 17.30
CA PRO A 296 -5.02 13.73 18.50
C PRO A 296 -4.86 12.26 18.91
N GLN A 297 -4.45 11.37 17.99
CA GLN A 297 -4.14 9.98 18.32
C GLN A 297 -2.94 9.85 19.26
N ALA A 298 -2.11 10.89 19.43
CA ALA A 298 -1.03 10.90 20.41
C ALA A 298 -1.52 10.94 21.87
N PHE A 299 -2.76 11.37 22.09
CA PHE A 299 -3.30 11.69 23.42
C PHE A 299 -4.50 10.82 23.80
N VAL A 300 -4.78 9.75 23.03
CA VAL A 300 -5.91 8.87 23.34
C VAL A 300 -5.62 8.07 24.61
N THR A 301 -6.66 7.87 25.40
CA THR A 301 -6.61 7.08 26.64
C THR A 301 -7.39 5.78 26.54
N SER A 302 -8.11 5.57 25.43
CA SER A 302 -8.89 4.37 25.20
C SER A 302 -8.83 3.92 23.74
N THR A 303 -8.96 2.62 23.52
CA THR A 303 -8.97 2.06 22.16
C THR A 303 -10.15 2.55 21.33
N THR A 304 -11.30 2.86 21.95
CA THR A 304 -12.47 3.40 21.25
C THR A 304 -12.18 4.77 20.66
N GLN A 305 -11.51 5.66 21.40
CA GLN A 305 -11.08 6.96 20.86
C GLN A 305 -10.13 6.78 19.67
N LEU A 306 -9.20 5.82 19.77
CA LEU A 306 -8.29 5.50 18.68
C LEU A 306 -9.05 5.04 17.43
N VAL A 307 -10.03 4.14 17.57
CA VAL A 307 -10.88 3.67 16.46
C VAL A 307 -11.63 4.83 15.81
N MET A 308 -12.23 5.73 16.61
CA MET A 308 -12.97 6.88 16.09
C MET A 308 -12.06 7.83 15.29
N LEU A 309 -10.88 8.16 15.82
CA LEU A 309 -9.91 9.01 15.12
C LEU A 309 -9.36 8.34 13.86
N ARG A 310 -9.12 7.03 13.90
CA ARG A 310 -8.70 6.24 12.73
C ARG A 310 -9.76 6.18 11.65
N PHE A 311 -11.02 6.02 12.04
CA PHE A 311 -12.15 6.11 11.12
C PHE A 311 -12.21 7.51 10.47
N GLY A 312 -12.09 8.57 11.27
CA GLY A 312 -12.01 9.95 10.78
C GLY A 312 -10.87 10.18 9.76
N LEU A 313 -9.68 9.65 10.07
CA LEU A 313 -8.50 9.70 9.21
C LEU A 313 -8.74 9.04 7.83
N GLY A 314 -9.58 8.01 7.77
CA GLY A 314 -9.95 7.33 6.53
C GLY A 314 -10.63 8.21 5.48
N PHE A 315 -11.40 9.23 5.90
CA PHE A 315 -11.98 10.21 4.98
C PHE A 315 -10.89 10.99 4.22
N ALA A 316 -9.79 11.33 4.88
CA ALA A 316 -8.65 11.96 4.20
C ALA A 316 -7.93 10.96 3.29
N THR A 317 -7.66 9.75 3.78
CA THR A 317 -6.92 8.70 3.05
C THR A 317 -7.54 8.37 1.69
N ALA A 318 -8.87 8.39 1.57
CA ALA A 318 -9.58 8.13 0.32
C ALA A 318 -9.22 9.10 -0.81
N ALA A 319 -8.86 10.35 -0.48
CA ALA A 319 -8.60 11.39 -1.46
C ALA A 319 -7.11 11.52 -1.83
N LEU A 320 -6.20 11.13 -0.93
CA LEU A 320 -4.76 11.40 -1.08
C LEU A 320 -4.15 10.79 -2.36
N MET A 321 -4.09 9.46 -2.44
CA MET A 321 -3.45 8.78 -3.57
C MET A 321 -4.15 9.02 -4.92
N PRO A 322 -5.49 9.00 -5.02
CA PRO A 322 -6.16 9.33 -6.28
C PRO A 322 -5.87 10.76 -6.75
N SER A 323 -5.79 11.73 -5.84
CA SER A 323 -5.46 13.13 -6.20
C SER A 323 -4.05 13.22 -6.77
N VAL A 324 -3.06 12.57 -6.14
CA VAL A 324 -1.68 12.54 -6.65
C VAL A 324 -1.62 11.88 -8.03
N GLN A 325 -2.29 10.74 -8.21
CA GLN A 325 -2.34 10.04 -9.51
C GLN A 325 -3.00 10.88 -10.60
N SER A 326 -4.06 11.62 -10.25
CA SER A 326 -4.73 12.55 -11.17
C SER A 326 -3.81 13.69 -11.59
N LEU A 327 -3.05 14.28 -10.66
CA LEU A 327 -2.11 15.36 -10.94
C LEU A 327 -0.94 14.88 -11.80
N LEU A 328 -0.34 13.73 -11.47
CA LEU A 328 0.71 13.13 -12.29
C LEU A 328 0.23 12.90 -13.72
N ARG A 329 -0.99 12.37 -13.89
CA ARG A 329 -1.58 12.17 -15.24
C ARG A 329 -1.82 13.48 -15.97
N LYS A 330 -2.32 14.53 -15.30
CA LYS A 330 -2.60 15.85 -15.91
C LYS A 330 -1.33 16.56 -16.38
N HIS A 331 -0.21 16.36 -15.69
CA HIS A 331 1.06 17.04 -15.97
C HIS A 331 2.12 16.18 -16.68
N THR A 332 1.75 14.96 -17.11
CA THR A 332 2.65 14.05 -17.84
C THR A 332 2.14 13.79 -19.25
N PRO A 333 2.99 13.90 -20.29
CA PRO A 333 2.64 13.48 -21.65
C PRO A 333 2.19 12.00 -21.73
N SER A 334 1.31 11.69 -22.69
CA SER A 334 0.75 10.32 -22.85
C SER A 334 1.82 9.25 -23.07
N HIS A 335 2.90 9.56 -23.79
CA HIS A 335 4.02 8.64 -24.02
C HIS A 335 4.89 8.42 -22.76
N ALA A 336 4.94 9.41 -21.86
CA ALA A 336 5.75 9.37 -20.63
C ALA A 336 5.00 8.81 -19.40
N THR A 337 3.67 8.68 -19.47
CA THR A 337 2.80 8.36 -18.33
C THR A 337 3.21 7.08 -17.61
N GLY A 338 3.49 5.99 -18.34
CA GLY A 338 3.89 4.72 -17.73
C GLY A 338 5.19 4.82 -16.93
N ARG A 339 6.16 5.62 -17.40
CA ARG A 339 7.45 5.82 -16.73
C ARG A 339 7.30 6.63 -15.44
N ILE A 340 6.53 7.71 -15.50
CA ILE A 340 6.25 8.57 -14.35
C ILE A 340 5.49 7.81 -13.26
N PHE A 341 4.47 7.02 -13.63
CA PHE A 341 3.77 6.17 -12.66
C PHE A 341 4.69 5.10 -12.06
N SER A 342 5.63 4.57 -12.82
CA SER A 342 6.65 3.64 -12.30
C SER A 342 7.57 4.32 -11.27
N TYR A 343 8.00 5.56 -11.52
CA TYR A 343 8.78 6.33 -10.53
C TYR A 343 7.97 6.68 -9.29
N ASN A 344 6.70 7.03 -9.46
CA ASN A 344 5.81 7.24 -8.32
C ASN A 344 5.63 5.98 -7.48
N GLN A 345 5.54 4.81 -8.13
CA GLN A 345 5.49 3.51 -7.45
C GLN A 345 6.78 3.23 -6.68
N SER A 346 7.94 3.60 -7.20
CA SER A 346 9.22 3.51 -6.47
C SER A 346 9.22 4.40 -5.23
N ALA A 347 8.74 5.65 -5.34
CA ALA A 347 8.57 6.53 -4.19
C ALA A 347 7.63 5.94 -3.14
N GLN A 348 6.55 5.28 -3.59
CA GLN A 348 5.62 4.56 -2.73
C GLN A 348 6.32 3.44 -1.94
N PHE A 349 7.14 2.63 -2.61
CA PHE A 349 7.89 1.55 -1.96
C PHE A 349 8.95 2.05 -1.00
N MET A 350 9.65 3.14 -1.33
CA MET A 350 10.61 3.76 -0.41
C MET A 350 9.92 4.25 0.86
N GLY A 351 8.74 4.87 0.75
CA GLY A 351 7.95 5.26 1.92
C GLY A 351 7.56 4.05 2.77
N ASN A 352 7.12 2.96 2.13
CA ASN A 352 6.77 1.73 2.83
C ASN A 352 7.95 1.05 3.53
N LEU A 353 9.15 1.17 2.97
CA LEU A 353 10.39 0.63 3.54
C LEU A 353 10.85 1.46 4.74
N LEU A 354 10.95 2.78 4.57
CA LEU A 354 11.57 3.67 5.55
C LEU A 354 10.61 4.05 6.69
N GLY A 355 9.30 4.09 6.43
CA GLY A 355 8.28 4.46 7.42
C GLY A 355 8.35 3.61 8.69
N PRO A 356 8.24 2.27 8.62
CA PRO A 356 8.30 1.37 9.78
C PRO A 356 9.62 1.49 10.56
N LEU A 357 10.75 1.60 9.85
CA LEU A 357 12.06 1.78 10.48
C LEU A 357 12.10 3.09 11.27
N PHE A 358 11.65 4.18 10.66
CA PHE A 358 11.51 5.46 11.35
C PHE A 358 10.56 5.36 12.55
N GLY A 359 9.37 4.78 12.35
CA GLY A 359 8.37 4.64 13.40
C GLY A 359 8.88 3.86 14.60
N SER A 360 9.58 2.75 14.35
CA SER A 360 10.20 1.92 15.37
C SER A 360 11.22 2.68 16.22
N GLN A 361 12.08 3.47 15.58
CA GLN A 361 13.09 4.29 16.28
C GLN A 361 12.46 5.40 17.12
N ILE A 362 11.42 6.07 16.60
CA ILE A 362 10.71 7.09 17.37
C ILE A 362 10.02 6.48 18.59
N VAL A 363 9.33 5.34 18.43
CA VAL A 363 8.65 4.68 19.55
C VAL A 363 9.64 4.19 20.61
N ALA A 364 10.77 3.60 20.20
CA ALA A 364 11.79 3.10 21.12
C ALA A 364 12.39 4.20 22.01
N HIS A 365 12.55 5.43 21.50
CA HIS A 365 13.21 6.52 22.24
C HIS A 365 12.23 7.53 22.86
N PHE A 366 11.05 7.73 22.25
CA PHE A 366 10.14 8.82 22.59
C PHE A 366 8.67 8.35 22.78
N GLY A 367 8.38 7.06 22.61
CA GLY A 367 7.04 6.48 22.76
C GLY A 367 6.06 6.76 21.61
N PHE A 368 4.85 6.22 21.72
CA PHE A 368 3.84 6.30 20.66
C PHE A 368 3.30 7.72 20.45
N SER A 369 3.14 8.52 21.51
CA SER A 369 2.67 9.90 21.38
C SER A 369 3.58 10.73 20.47
N ALA A 370 4.90 10.59 20.60
CA ALA A 370 5.86 11.25 19.74
C ALA A 370 5.74 10.80 18.27
N LEU A 371 5.49 9.50 18.03
CA LEU A 371 5.28 8.97 16.68
C LEU A 371 4.11 9.66 15.96
N PHE A 372 2.96 9.79 16.62
CA PHE A 372 1.78 10.45 16.04
C PHE A 372 2.02 11.95 15.78
N ILE A 373 2.66 12.65 16.71
CA ILE A 373 2.96 14.08 16.58
C ILE A 373 3.94 14.32 15.43
N VAL A 374 5.08 13.63 15.42
CA VAL A 374 6.13 13.81 14.41
C VAL A 374 5.58 13.44 13.02
N THR A 375 4.83 12.34 12.91
CA THR A 375 4.21 11.93 11.65
C THR A 375 3.14 12.93 11.18
N GLY A 376 2.39 13.53 12.12
CA GLY A 376 1.46 14.62 11.86
C GLY A 376 2.16 15.88 11.34
N LEU A 377 3.28 16.28 11.94
CA LEU A 377 4.08 17.41 11.46
C LEU A 377 4.63 17.16 10.06
N ILE A 378 5.08 15.94 9.75
CA ILE A 378 5.51 15.56 8.39
C ILE A 378 4.37 15.74 7.38
N MET A 379 3.15 15.33 7.73
CA MET A 379 1.96 15.51 6.89
C MET A 379 1.54 16.97 6.76
N LEU A 380 1.72 17.78 7.81
CA LEU A 380 1.50 19.22 7.75
C LEU A 380 2.51 19.91 6.82
N THR A 381 3.80 19.56 6.92
CA THR A 381 4.83 20.05 6.00
C THR A 381 4.52 19.65 4.56
N ASN A 382 4.02 18.44 4.35
CA ASN A 382 3.57 17.99 3.03
C ASN A 382 2.41 18.84 2.49
N ALA A 383 1.44 19.20 3.34
CA ALA A 383 0.35 20.10 2.96
C ALA A 383 0.88 21.50 2.57
N LEU A 384 1.85 22.04 3.32
CA LEU A 384 2.46 23.34 3.01
C LEU A 384 3.26 23.30 1.69
N LEU A 385 3.98 22.21 1.43
CA LEU A 385 4.67 21.97 0.17
C LEU A 385 3.67 21.97 -1.00
N GLU A 386 2.55 21.26 -0.86
CA GLU A 386 1.53 21.25 -1.92
C GLU A 386 0.85 22.61 -2.10
N LYS A 387 0.63 23.38 -1.04
CA LYS A 387 0.14 24.75 -1.16
C LYS A 387 1.07 25.61 -2.02
N ALA A 388 2.39 25.50 -1.82
CA ALA A 388 3.37 26.21 -2.62
C ALA A 388 3.32 25.78 -4.10
N ASN A 389 3.18 24.48 -4.37
CA ASN A 389 3.03 23.97 -5.74
C ASN A 389 1.78 24.51 -6.45
N VAL A 390 0.65 24.55 -5.75
CA VAL A 390 -0.61 25.09 -6.28
C VAL A 390 -0.48 26.57 -6.61
N GLN A 391 0.22 27.35 -5.77
CA GLN A 391 0.46 28.77 -6.03
C GLN A 391 1.31 28.98 -7.30
N VAL A 392 2.33 28.15 -7.53
CA VAL A 392 3.15 28.20 -8.75
C VAL A 392 2.32 27.88 -10.01
N LEU A 393 1.34 26.99 -9.90
CA LEU A 393 0.44 26.65 -11.02
C LEU A 393 -0.58 27.74 -11.33
N LEU A 394 -1.07 28.45 -10.31
CA LEU A 394 -2.06 29.54 -10.47
C LEU A 394 -1.42 30.87 -10.92
N HIS A 395 -0.12 31.07 -10.67
CA HIS A 395 0.63 32.27 -11.07
C HIS A 395 1.90 31.93 -11.87
N PRO A 396 1.77 31.49 -13.14
CA PRO A 396 2.92 31.09 -13.95
C PRO A 396 3.89 32.23 -14.34
N ASN A 397 3.55 33.50 -14.07
CA ASN A 397 4.28 34.69 -14.55
C ASN A 397 5.05 35.47 -13.47
N THR A 398 5.34 34.90 -12.30
CA THR A 398 6.28 35.51 -11.33
C THR A 398 7.61 34.76 -11.34
N LYS A 399 8.35 34.87 -12.44
CA LYS A 399 9.81 34.71 -12.50
C LYS A 399 10.39 35.69 -13.50
#